data_AF-A0A8X6R5K8-F1
#
_entry.id   AF-A0A8X6R5K8-F1
#
_cell.length_a   1.000
_cell.length_b   1.000
_cell.length_c   1.000
_cell.angle_alpha   90.00
_cell.angle_beta   90.00
_cell.angle_gamma   90.00
#
_symmetry.space_group_name_H-M   'P 1'
#
loop_
_entity.id
_entity.type
_entity.pdbx_description
1 polymer ?
#
loop_
_entity_poly.entity_id
_entity_poly.type
_entity_poly.pdbx_seq_one_letter_code
_entity_poly.pdbx_strand_id
1 'polypeptide(L)'
;MLWKSHKLRNGLTDSKVTAWTSKESDQRSGRSQTSRNAAVVGKRENIIKKDCRLTAREIAEQVENSTGSARVILCDNLSMRRGAAKFVLKFLSVEQKLVER
;
A
#
# COMPACT_ATOMS: atom_id res chain seq x y z
N MET A 1 -51.59 -7.26 38.89
CA MET A 1 -51.87 -7.73 37.51
C MET A 1 -50.52 -8.07 36.88
N LEU A 2 -50.13 -9.33 36.97
CA LEU A 2 -50.07 -10.26 35.83
C LEU A 2 -49.01 -9.87 34.80
N TRP A 3 -47.76 -10.30 34.99
CA TRP A 3 -46.92 -10.60 33.84
C TRP A 3 -46.36 -12.02 33.99
N LYS A 4 -47.13 -12.97 33.43
CA LYS A 4 -46.69 -14.35 33.32
C LYS A 4 -45.48 -14.39 32.38
N SER A 5 -44.44 -15.03 32.89
CA SER A 5 -43.37 -15.64 32.11
C SER A 5 -43.94 -16.43 30.94
N HIS A 6 -43.39 -16.25 29.75
CA HIS A 6 -43.43 -17.28 28.71
C HIS A 6 -42.04 -17.43 28.10
N LYS A 7 -41.28 -18.35 28.70
CA LYS A 7 -40.18 -19.04 28.06
C LYS A 7 -40.78 -20.19 27.26
N LEU A 8 -40.67 -20.13 25.94
CA LEU A 8 -40.93 -21.24 25.02
C LEU A 8 -39.78 -21.25 24.01
N ARG A 9 -38.81 -22.14 24.21
CA ARG A 9 -38.70 -23.52 23.71
C ARG A 9 -37.95 -23.52 22.39
N ASN A 10 -36.67 -23.83 22.50
CA ASN A 10 -35.73 -23.99 21.40
C ASN A 10 -36.24 -25.08 20.46
N GLY A 11 -36.54 -24.73 19.22
CA GLY A 11 -36.76 -25.66 18.12
C GLY A 11 -35.51 -25.72 17.27
N LEU A 12 -34.59 -26.61 17.61
CA LEU A 12 -33.52 -27.04 16.72
C LEU A 12 -34.17 -27.98 15.68
N THR A 13 -34.15 -27.58 14.41
CA THR A 13 -34.20 -28.56 13.32
C THR A 13 -32.87 -28.53 12.60
N ASP A 14 -32.33 -29.73 12.53
CA ASP A 14 -31.02 -30.14 12.09
C ASP A 14 -31.03 -30.21 10.56
N SER A 15 -30.40 -29.23 9.90
CA SER A 15 -29.92 -29.26 8.49
C SER A 15 -29.87 -27.85 7.88
N LYS A 16 -28.80 -27.12 8.18
CA LYS A 16 -28.12 -26.16 7.28
C LYS A 16 -26.90 -25.58 8.01
N VAL A 17 -26.06 -26.48 8.51
CA VAL A 17 -24.68 -26.13 8.82
C VAL A 17 -23.96 -25.91 7.49
N THR A 18 -23.28 -24.76 7.41
CA THR A 18 -22.26 -24.35 6.45
C THR A 18 -22.64 -24.23 4.99
N ALA A 19 -22.99 -23.01 4.59
CA ALA A 19 -22.49 -22.45 3.34
C ALA A 19 -22.18 -20.96 3.54
N TRP A 20 -21.09 -20.64 4.25
CA TRP A 20 -20.33 -19.48 3.80
C TRP A 20 -19.87 -19.87 2.41
N THR A 21 -20.56 -19.33 1.40
CA THR A 21 -20.03 -19.35 0.05
C THR A 21 -18.77 -18.53 0.12
N SER A 22 -17.65 -19.23 0.35
CA SER A 22 -16.33 -18.77 -0.07
C SER A 22 -16.43 -18.66 -1.57
N LYS A 23 -17.03 -17.55 -2.05
CA LYS A 23 -16.83 -17.09 -3.40
C LYS A 23 -15.35 -16.79 -3.45
N GLU A 24 -14.59 -17.74 -4.01
CA GLU A 24 -13.35 -17.44 -4.73
C GLU A 24 -13.60 -16.10 -5.42
N SER A 25 -12.92 -15.05 -4.96
CA SER A 25 -13.15 -13.71 -5.49
C SER A 25 -12.52 -13.68 -6.86
N ASP A 26 -13.25 -14.17 -7.86
CA ASP A 26 -12.97 -13.94 -9.26
C ASP A 26 -12.67 -12.45 -9.40
N GLN A 27 -11.53 -12.12 -10.03
CA GLN A 27 -11.09 -10.76 -10.22
C GLN A 27 -12.24 -9.96 -10.84
N ARG A 28 -12.91 -9.15 -10.02
CA ARG A 28 -13.98 -8.27 -10.50
C ARG A 28 -13.39 -7.38 -11.57
N SER A 29 -13.89 -7.48 -12.81
CA SER A 29 -13.47 -6.66 -13.96
C SER A 29 -13.90 -5.18 -13.84
N GLY A 30 -14.01 -4.65 -12.61
CA GLY A 30 -14.28 -3.25 -12.35
C GLY A 30 -13.08 -2.37 -12.68
N ARG A 31 -13.36 -1.08 -12.94
CA ARG A 31 -12.45 0.03 -13.31
C ARG A 31 -10.97 -0.34 -13.33
N SER A 32 -10.42 -0.45 -14.55
CA SER A 32 -8.98 -0.64 -14.79
C SER A 32 -8.17 0.32 -13.91
N GLN A 33 -7.32 -0.22 -13.04
CA GLN A 33 -6.40 0.58 -12.25
C GLN A 33 -5.27 1.06 -13.16
N THR A 34 -5.55 2.02 -14.05
CA THR A 34 -4.56 2.63 -14.94
C THR A 34 -3.35 3.13 -14.16
N SER A 35 -3.55 3.51 -12.89
CA SER A 35 -2.48 3.97 -12.01
C SER A 35 -1.51 2.86 -11.56
N ARG A 36 -1.93 1.59 -11.46
CA ARG A 36 -1.12 0.47 -10.93
C ARG A 36 -0.59 -0.48 -12.00
N ASN A 37 -0.58 -0.07 -13.27
CA ASN A 37 -0.01 -0.88 -14.33
C ASN A 37 1.51 -1.12 -14.09
N ALA A 38 2.04 -2.28 -14.51
CA ALA A 38 3.44 -2.65 -14.30
C ALA A 38 4.46 -1.67 -14.95
N ALA A 39 4.16 -1.14 -16.14
CA ALA A 39 4.97 -0.10 -16.79
C ALA A 39 4.99 1.21 -15.98
N VAL A 40 3.87 1.62 -15.37
CA VAL A 40 3.80 2.80 -14.49
C VAL A 40 4.62 2.58 -13.23
N VAL A 41 4.56 1.38 -12.64
CA VAL A 41 5.39 1.00 -11.48
C VAL A 41 6.88 1.04 -11.84
N GLY A 42 7.27 0.43 -12.95
CA GLY A 42 8.67 0.43 -13.42
C GLY A 42 9.20 1.83 -13.75
N LYS A 43 8.38 2.71 -14.35
CA LYS A 43 8.75 4.12 -14.57
C LYS A 43 9.06 4.83 -13.25
N ARG A 44 8.21 4.65 -12.23
CA ARG A 44 8.42 5.23 -10.90
C ARG A 44 9.69 4.68 -10.24
N GLU A 45 9.92 3.38 -10.32
CA GLU A 45 11.13 2.75 -9.78
C GLU A 45 12.41 3.34 -10.40
N ASN A 46 12.42 3.56 -11.71
CA ASN A 46 13.55 4.19 -12.40
C ASN A 46 13.78 5.65 -11.99
N ILE A 47 12.72 6.41 -11.76
CA ILE A 47 12.81 7.79 -11.25
C ILE A 47 13.46 7.80 -9.86
N ILE A 48 13.02 6.92 -8.96
CA ILE A 48 13.51 6.84 -7.58
C ILE A 48 14.96 6.36 -7.52
N LYS A 49 15.34 5.42 -8.40
CA LYS A 49 16.74 4.97 -8.52
C LYS A 49 17.68 6.08 -8.95
N LYS A 50 17.19 7.05 -9.75
CA LYS A 50 17.95 8.25 -10.14
C LYS A 50 18.01 9.27 -9.01
N ASP A 51 16.89 9.52 -8.34
CA ASP A 51 16.81 10.41 -7.19
C ASP A 51 15.74 9.96 -6.19
N CYS A 52 16.20 9.47 -5.04
CA CYS A 52 15.32 8.99 -3.96
C CYS A 52 14.78 10.11 -3.05
N ARG A 53 15.19 11.36 -3.28
CA ARG A 53 14.74 12.53 -2.50
C ARG A 53 13.44 13.12 -3.02
N LEU A 54 13.03 12.72 -4.21
CA LEU A 54 11.80 13.20 -4.84
C LEU A 54 10.57 12.90 -3.99
N THR A 55 9.69 13.89 -3.91
CA THR A 55 8.42 13.81 -3.22
C THR A 55 7.39 13.08 -4.07
N ALA A 56 6.36 12.52 -3.42
CA ALA A 56 5.26 11.85 -4.12
C ALA A 56 4.53 12.76 -5.13
N ARG A 57 4.58 14.09 -4.95
CA ARG A 57 4.01 15.06 -5.89
C ARG A 57 4.87 15.19 -7.14
N GLU A 58 6.17 15.36 -6.99
CA GLU A 58 7.11 15.45 -8.13
C GLU A 58 7.10 14.15 -8.95
N ILE A 59 7.04 13.00 -8.29
CA ILE A 59 6.91 11.70 -8.98
C ILE A 59 5.56 11.59 -9.70
N ALA A 60 4.48 12.13 -9.12
CA ALA A 60 3.16 12.16 -9.72
C ALA A 60 3.13 13.03 -10.99
N GLU A 61 3.76 14.19 -10.95
CA GLU A 61 3.89 15.11 -12.10
C GLU A 61 4.68 14.45 -13.24
N GLN A 62 5.80 13.77 -12.95
CA GLN A 62 6.62 13.11 -13.98
C GLN A 62 5.93 11.90 -14.64
N VAL A 63 4.95 11.29 -13.99
CA VAL A 63 4.26 10.08 -14.48
C VAL A 63 2.77 10.36 -14.79
N GLU A 64 2.38 11.64 -14.82
CA GLU A 64 1.02 12.13 -15.11
C GLU A 64 -0.07 11.37 -14.34
N ASN A 65 0.14 11.21 -13.03
CA ASN A 65 -0.72 10.41 -12.17
C ASN A 65 -1.02 11.17 -10.89
N SER A 66 -2.07 10.80 -10.16
CA SER A 66 -2.41 11.46 -8.91
C SER A 66 -1.36 11.20 -7.83
N THR A 67 -1.13 12.21 -6.98
CA THR A 67 -0.27 12.11 -5.80
C THR A 67 -0.72 11.00 -4.84
N GLY A 68 -2.03 10.76 -4.74
CA GLY A 68 -2.59 9.67 -3.94
C GLY A 68 -2.14 8.30 -4.46
N SER A 69 -2.29 8.07 -5.76
CA SER A 69 -1.80 6.84 -6.40
C SER A 69 -0.28 6.70 -6.27
N ALA A 70 0.46 7.81 -6.36
CA ALA A 70 1.90 7.80 -6.17
C ALA A 70 2.29 7.26 -4.80
N ARG A 71 1.66 7.77 -3.72
CA ARG A 71 1.92 7.28 -2.36
C ARG A 71 1.60 5.79 -2.22
N VAL A 72 0.47 5.36 -2.73
CA VAL A 72 0.03 3.95 -2.69
C VAL A 72 1.03 3.05 -3.40
N ILE A 73 1.51 3.43 -4.59
CA ILE A 73 2.49 2.61 -5.33
C ILE A 73 3.83 2.57 -4.61
N LEU A 74 4.28 3.70 -4.06
CA LEU A 74 5.53 3.76 -3.30
C LEU A 74 5.46 2.83 -2.08
N CYS A 75 4.39 2.91 -1.29
CA CYS A 75 4.25 2.15 -0.06
C CYS A 75 3.87 0.68 -0.29
N ASP A 76 2.88 0.40 -1.13
CA ASP A 76 2.26 -0.92 -1.23
C ASP A 76 2.93 -1.79 -2.30
N ASN A 77 3.26 -1.21 -3.46
CA ASN A 77 3.84 -1.96 -4.58
C ASN A 77 5.36 -2.04 -4.49
N LEU A 78 6.03 -0.94 -4.11
CA LEU A 78 7.48 -0.86 -4.02
C LEU A 78 8.01 -1.06 -2.59
N SER A 79 7.12 -1.21 -1.59
CA SER A 79 7.50 -1.38 -0.18
C SER A 79 8.42 -0.28 0.37
N MET A 80 8.33 0.93 -0.18
CA MET A 80 9.19 2.06 0.19
C MET A 80 8.56 2.89 1.31
N ARG A 81 9.38 3.33 2.26
CA ARG A 81 9.00 4.28 3.31
C ARG A 81 9.88 5.51 3.24
N ARG A 82 9.32 6.67 3.54
CA ARG A 82 10.08 7.93 3.60
C ARG A 82 10.98 7.90 4.84
N GLY A 83 12.29 7.90 4.62
CA GLY A 83 13.29 8.10 5.67
C GLY A 83 13.74 9.56 5.75
N ALA A 84 14.18 9.98 6.93
CA ALA A 84 14.98 11.20 7.07
C ALA A 84 16.45 10.86 6.76
N ALA A 85 17.14 11.72 6.03
CA ALA A 85 18.58 11.60 5.87
C ALA A 85 19.26 11.80 7.24
N LYS A 86 20.35 11.07 7.49
CA LYS A 86 21.18 11.31 8.69
C LYS A 86 21.88 12.66 8.56
N PHE A 87 22.00 13.38 9.66
CA PHE A 87 22.87 14.55 9.72
C PHE A 87 24.32 14.12 9.53
N VAL A 88 25.03 14.81 8.65
CA VAL A 88 26.45 14.57 8.37
C VAL A 88 27.22 15.76 8.93
N LEU A 89 28.11 15.51 9.90
CA LEU A 89 28.85 16.57 10.61
C LEU A 89 29.80 17.36 9.70
N LYS A 90 30.42 16.68 8.71
CA LYS A 90 31.33 17.30 7.74
C LYS A 90 31.25 16.62 6.38
N PHE A 91 31.30 17.42 5.30
CA PHE A 91 31.39 16.90 3.95
C PHE A 91 32.87 16.72 3.58
N LEU A 92 33.31 15.47 3.46
CA LEU A 92 34.72 15.16 3.23
C LEU A 92 35.11 15.35 1.76
N SER A 93 36.23 16.03 1.52
CA SER A 93 36.89 16.07 0.22
C SER A 93 37.49 14.71 -0.14
N VAL A 94 37.87 14.51 -1.41
CA VAL A 94 38.48 13.25 -1.88
C VAL A 94 39.78 12.96 -1.13
N GLU A 95 40.61 13.98 -0.92
CA GLU A 95 41.86 13.88 -0.17
C GLU A 95 41.62 13.46 1.29
N GLN A 96 40.63 14.06 1.95
CA GLN A 96 40.28 13.72 3.34
C GLN A 96 39.79 12.26 3.47
N LYS A 97 39.06 11.76 2.47
CA LYS A 97 38.63 10.36 2.43
C LYS A 97 39.78 9.37 2.22
N LEU A 98 40.91 9.79 1.68
CA LEU A 98 42.08 8.93 1.52
C LEU A 98 42.93 8.84 2.79
N VAL A 99 42.87 9.87 3.64
CA VAL A 99 43.60 9.94 4.93
C VAL A 99 42.80 9.31 6.07
N GLU A 100 41.47 9.45 6.09
CA GLU A 100 40.58 8.94 7.16
C GLU A 100 40.09 7.49 6.94
N ARG A 101 40.81 6.67 6.17
CA ARG A 101 40.46 5.26 5.91
C ARG A 101 41.13 4.28 6.87
#